data_AF-A0A3D4AD11-F1
#
_entry.id   AF-A0A3D4AD11-F1
#
_cell.length_a   1.000
_cell.length_b   1.000
_cell.length_c   1.000
_cell.angle_alpha   90.00
_cell.angle_beta   90.00
_cell.angle_gamma   90.00
#
_symmetry.space_group_name_H-M   'P 1'
#
loop_
_entity.id
_entity.type
_entity.pdbx_description
1 polymer ?
#
loop_
_entity_poly.entity_id
_entity_poly.type
_entity_poly.pdbx_seq_one_letter_code
_entity_poly.pdbx_strand_id
1 'polypeptide(L)' 'MGRLIQQEDTNEAASISIDTSNMPSGLFSIRISTNQGEYTKRFIIGR' A
#
# COMPACT_ATOMS: atom_id res chain seq x y z
N MET A 1 41.35 8.13 6.06
CA MET A 1 40.43 7.44 6.98
C MET A 1 39.00 7.82 6.58
N GLY A 2 38.38 7.06 5.68
CA GLY A 2 37.01 7.32 5.21
C GLY A 2 36.00 6.74 6.18
N ARG A 3 35.00 7.54 6.59
CA ARG A 3 33.91 7.08 7.44
C ARG A 3 32.90 6.33 6.57
N LEU A 4 32.72 5.03 6.81
CA LEU A 4 31.54 4.31 6.32
C LEU A 4 30.31 4.91 7.00
N ILE A 5 29.39 5.46 6.22
CA ILE A 5 28.05 5.78 6.69
C ILE A 5 27.24 4.51 6.43
N GLN A 6 26.93 3.75 7.48
CA GLN A 6 25.91 2.72 7.38
C GLN A 6 24.59 3.45 7.22
N GLN A 7 24.02 3.38 6.02
CA GLN A 7 22.64 3.78 5.77
C GLN A 7 21.78 2.76 6.51
N GLU A 8 21.24 3.16 7.64
CA GLU A 8 20.18 2.40 8.30
C GLU A 8 19.00 2.40 7.34
N ASP A 9 18.65 1.22 6.81
CA ASP A 9 17.37 1.01 6.14
C ASP A 9 16.29 1.25 7.18
N THR A 10 15.84 2.49 7.30
CA THR A 10 14.64 2.81 8.05
C THR A 10 13.52 2.05 7.35
N ASN A 11 12.97 1.06 8.04
CA ASN A 11 11.76 0.34 7.68
C ASN A 11 10.55 1.30 7.77
N GLU A 12 10.59 2.40 7.00
CA GLU A 12 9.49 3.35 6.89
C GLU A 12 8.36 2.66 6.14
N ALA A 13 7.37 2.20 6.90
CA ALA A 13 6.11 1.76 6.33
C ALA A 13 5.44 2.95 5.63
N ALA A 14 5.56 3.02 4.31
CA ALA A 14 4.79 3.96 3.50
C ALA A 14 3.31 3.53 3.51
N SER A 15 2.39 4.48 3.69
CA SER A 15 0.94 4.23 3.68
C SER A 15 0.24 5.01 2.56
N ILE A 16 -0.80 4.39 1.99
CA ILE A 16 -1.69 4.99 1.00
C ILE A 16 -3.11 4.85 1.53
N SER A 17 -3.87 5.95 1.54
CA SER A 17 -5.26 5.99 1.99
C SER A 17 -6.19 6.32 0.83
N ILE A 18 -7.32 5.60 0.74
CA ILE A 18 -8.36 5.82 -0.27
C ILE A 18 -9.67 6.08 0.48
N ASP A 19 -10.29 7.23 0.25
CA ASP A 19 -11.62 7.51 0.78
C ASP A 19 -12.69 6.77 -0.04
N THR A 20 -13.51 5.99 0.66
CA THR A 20 -14.59 5.18 0.08
C THR A 20 -15.98 5.68 0.47
N SER A 21 -16.07 6.83 1.15
CA SER A 21 -17.30 7.43 1.67
C SER A 21 -18.41 7.59 0.62
N ASN A 22 -18.04 7.90 -0.63
CA ASN A 22 -18.96 8.10 -1.76
C ASN A 22 -19.10 6.89 -2.69
N MET A 23 -18.43 5.76 -2.42
CA MET A 23 -18.59 4.55 -3.22
C MET A 23 -19.90 3.83 -2.88
N PRO A 24 -20.55 3.15 -3.85
CA PRO A 24 -21.73 2.33 -3.55
C PRO A 24 -21.35 1.13 -2.67
N SER A 25 -22.33 0.59 -1.94
CA SER A 25 -22.13 -0.68 -1.23
C SER A 25 -21.91 -1.80 -2.25
N GLY A 26 -20.96 -2.70 -1.98
CA GLY A 26 -20.62 -3.78 -2.90
C GLY A 26 -19.29 -4.47 -2.61
N LEU A 27 -18.95 -5.45 -3.44
CA LEU A 27 -17.66 -6.13 -3.43
C LEU A 27 -16.67 -5.41 -4.34
N PHE A 28 -15.51 -5.05 -3.81
CA PHE A 28 -14.44 -4.35 -4.52
C PHE A 28 -13.12 -5.13 -4.47
N SER A 29 -12.24 -4.84 -5.43
CA SER A 29 -10.87 -5.36 -5.46
C SER A 29 -9.87 -4.22 -5.57
N ILE A 30 -8.87 -4.20 -4.68
CA ILE A 30 -7.67 -3.38 -4.83
C ILE A 30 -6.60 -4.25 -5.48
N ARG A 31 -5.98 -3.71 -6.53
CA ARG A 31 -4.79 -4.25 -7.20
C ARG A 31 -3.64 -3.27 -7.02
N ILE A 32 -2.53 -3.76 -6.51
CA ILE A 32 -1.27 -3.01 -6.35
C ILE A 32 -0.25 -3.69 -7.26
N SER A 33 0.23 -2.97 -8.27
CA SER A 33 1.26 -3.45 -9.19
C SER A 33 2.57 -2.71 -8.90
N THR A 34 3.62 -3.45 -8.60
CA THR A 34 4.97 -2.94 -8.41
C THR A 34 5.89 -3.52 -9.49
N ASN A 35 7.12 -3.03 -9.56
CA ASN A 35 8.16 -3.64 -10.38
C ASN A 35 8.54 -5.07 -9.92
N GLN A 36 8.17 -5.47 -8.69
CA GLN A 36 8.46 -6.78 -8.13
C GLN A 36 7.28 -7.78 -8.27
N GLY A 37 6.08 -7.31 -8.62
CA GLY A 37 4.94 -8.19 -8.82
C GLY A 37 3.58 -7.50 -8.63
N GLU A 38 2.54 -8.32 -8.54
CA GLU A 38 1.16 -7.86 -8.34
C GLU A 38 0.57 -8.44 -7.06
N TYR A 39 -0.07 -7.58 -6.26
CA TYR A 39 -0.87 -7.95 -5.10
C TYR A 39 -2.33 -7.58 -5.33
N THR A 40 -3.25 -8.51 -5.12
CA THR A 40 -4.68 -8.26 -5.23
C THR A 40 -5.40 -8.67 -3.95
N LYS A 41 -6.28 -7.79 -3.45
CA LYS A 41 -7.12 -8.06 -2.29
C LYS A 41 -8.56 -7.62 -2.54
N ARG A 42 -9.52 -8.43 -2.06
CA ARG A 42 -10.96 -8.12 -2.11
C ARG A 42 -11.44 -7.61 -0.76
N PHE A 43 -12.39 -6.69 -0.79
CA PHE A 43 -13.04 -6.12 0.40
C PHE A 43 -14.48 -5.73 0.07
N ILE A 44 -15.31 -5.63 1.09
CA ILE A 44 -16.72 -5.25 0.96
C ILE A 44 -16.88 -3.84 1.53
N ILE A 45 -17.57 -2.98 0.79
CA ILE A 45 -18.11 -1.72 1.32
C ILE A 45 -19.58 -1.99 1.65
N GLY A 46 -19.94 -1.87 2.92
CA GLY A 46 -21.32 -1.92 3.40
C GLY A 46 -21.63 -0.64 4.18
N ARG A 47 -22.82 -0.07 3.96
CA ARG A 47 -23.36 1.04 4.77
C ARG A 47 -24.47 0.51 5.66
#